data_AF-A0A2U3QGU6-F1
#
_entry.id   AF-A0A2U3QGU6-F1
#
_cell.length_a   1.000
_cell.length_b   1.000
_cell.length_c   1.000
_cell.angle_alpha   90.00
_cell.angle_beta   90.00
_cell.angle_gamma   90.00
#
_symmetry.space_group_name_H-M   'P 1'
#
loop_
_entity.id
_entity.type
_entity.pdbx_description
1 polymer ?
#
loop_
_entity_poly.entity_id
_entity_poly.type
_entity_poly.pdbx_seq_one_letter_code
_entity_poly.pdbx_strand_id
1 'polypeptide(L)'
;MKKKALFAYAILLGIVFPAHALHLPFSDYLIPLYLVAVPLVLEGKININFSLRQILMSLIVSLMVLAPFFAVFLHGKKFAAMGAGTAIFQLLCVSFPEEVFFRGFLQEAFGNNISSVVMVSLLFAGAHLPGLFFYGDVYAPLTFIPSLVMGILYMRTSNVIPPTIFHFLSNVLYLASM
;
A
#
# COMPACT_ATOMS: atom_id res chain seq x y z
N MET A 1 22.03 -0.68 4.30
CA MET A 1 20.64 -1.00 3.92
C MET A 1 20.08 -0.06 2.86
N LYS A 2 20.09 1.28 3.05
CA LYS A 2 19.53 2.30 2.12
C LYS A 2 19.82 2.08 0.61
N LYS A 3 21.08 1.83 0.22
CA LYS A 3 21.44 1.60 -1.20
C LYS A 3 20.74 0.38 -1.80
N LYS A 4 20.65 -0.73 -1.05
CA LYS A 4 19.96 -1.96 -1.48
C LYS A 4 18.45 -1.72 -1.63
N ALA A 5 17.86 -0.97 -0.69
CA ALA A 5 16.46 -0.57 -0.73
C ALA A 5 16.13 0.31 -1.95
N LEU A 6 16.95 1.32 -2.26
CA LEU A 6 16.79 2.14 -3.46
C LEU A 6 16.94 1.33 -4.75
N PHE A 7 17.91 0.41 -4.80
CA PHE A 7 18.09 -0.46 -5.95
C PHE A 7 16.90 -1.41 -6.15
N ALA A 8 16.38 -2.00 -5.08
CA ALA A 8 15.15 -2.78 -5.13
C ALA A 8 13.96 -1.95 -5.64
N TYR A 9 13.80 -0.72 -5.13
CA TYR A 9 12.75 0.17 -5.63
C TYR A 9 12.93 0.51 -7.13
N ALA A 10 14.16 0.73 -7.61
CA ALA A 10 14.41 0.95 -9.03
C ALA A 10 14.04 -0.28 -9.89
N ILE A 11 14.32 -1.49 -9.41
CA ILE A 11 13.86 -2.73 -10.06
C ILE A 11 12.34 -2.82 -10.05
N LEU A 12 11.68 -2.48 -8.94
CA LEU A 12 10.22 -2.44 -8.87
C LEU A 12 9.65 -1.54 -9.98
N LEU A 13 10.19 -0.32 -10.15
CA LEU A 13 9.76 0.56 -11.25
C LEU A 13 10.02 -0.08 -12.62
N GLY A 14 11.17 -0.73 -12.80
CA GLY A 14 11.50 -1.50 -14.01
C GLY A 14 10.60 -2.70 -14.27
N ILE A 15 9.83 -3.18 -13.29
CA ILE A 15 8.81 -4.23 -13.46
C ILE A 15 7.45 -3.59 -13.70
N VAL A 16 7.03 -2.65 -12.86
CA VAL A 16 5.67 -2.08 -12.85
C VAL A 16 5.38 -1.28 -14.12
N PHE A 17 6.33 -0.43 -14.58
CA PHE A 17 6.12 0.38 -15.78
C PHE A 17 5.95 -0.47 -17.04
N PRO A 18 6.87 -1.42 -17.36
CA PRO A 18 6.67 -2.31 -18.50
C PRO A 18 5.44 -3.21 -18.36
N ALA A 19 5.11 -3.68 -17.15
CA ALA A 19 3.90 -4.45 -16.92
C ALA A 19 2.63 -3.71 -17.35
N HIS A 20 2.55 -2.42 -17.05
CA HIS A 20 1.44 -1.56 -17.46
C HIS A 20 1.51 -1.22 -18.96
N ALA A 21 2.67 -0.84 -19.46
CA ALA A 21 2.85 -0.45 -20.86
C ALA A 21 2.58 -1.59 -21.86
N LEU A 22 2.85 -2.84 -21.45
CA LEU A 22 2.70 -4.04 -22.28
C LEU A 22 1.48 -4.90 -21.89
N HIS A 23 0.67 -4.45 -20.91
CA HIS A 23 -0.47 -5.20 -20.36
C HIS A 23 -0.15 -6.67 -20.02
N LEU A 24 0.95 -6.88 -19.29
CA LEU A 24 1.43 -8.24 -18.99
C LEU A 24 0.44 -8.96 -18.06
N PRO A 25 -0.16 -10.11 -18.46
CA PRO A 25 -1.27 -10.73 -17.73
C PRO A 25 -0.87 -11.36 -16.39
N PHE A 26 0.43 -11.46 -16.11
CA PHE A 26 0.98 -12.06 -14.88
C PHE A 26 1.47 -11.02 -13.86
N SER A 27 1.32 -9.72 -14.15
CA SER A 27 1.75 -8.63 -13.26
C SER A 27 1.13 -8.73 -11.87
N ASP A 28 -0.13 -9.16 -11.82
CA ASP A 28 -0.96 -9.28 -10.63
C ASP A 28 -0.43 -10.30 -9.61
N TYR A 29 0.49 -11.18 -10.04
CA TYR A 29 1.15 -12.18 -9.19
C TYR A 29 2.65 -11.92 -9.06
N LEU A 30 3.29 -11.46 -10.13
CA LEU A 30 4.73 -11.19 -10.14
C LEU A 30 5.09 -10.02 -9.23
N ILE A 31 4.34 -8.92 -9.27
CA ILE A 31 4.61 -7.75 -8.44
C ILE A 31 4.44 -8.09 -6.95
N PRO A 32 3.33 -8.70 -6.49
CA PRO A 32 3.18 -9.07 -5.08
C PRO A 32 4.27 -10.04 -4.60
N LEU A 33 4.65 -11.02 -5.43
CA LEU A 33 5.74 -11.93 -5.12
C LEU A 33 7.06 -11.17 -4.93
N TYR A 34 7.37 -10.23 -5.82
CA TYR A 34 8.56 -9.38 -5.70
C TYR A 34 8.54 -8.57 -4.38
N LEU A 35 7.41 -7.94 -4.07
CA LEU A 35 7.23 -7.09 -2.90
C LEU A 35 7.43 -7.84 -1.58
N VAL A 36 7.14 -9.15 -1.53
CA VAL A 36 7.41 -9.98 -0.35
C VAL A 36 8.81 -10.62 -0.39
N ALA A 37 9.22 -11.16 -1.53
CA ALA A 37 10.46 -11.93 -1.64
C ALA A 37 11.70 -11.06 -1.42
N VAL A 38 11.72 -9.84 -1.97
CA VAL A 38 12.91 -8.98 -1.89
C VAL A 38 13.23 -8.56 -0.45
N PRO A 39 12.27 -8.08 0.35
CA PRO A 39 12.51 -7.85 1.77
C PRO A 39 13.04 -9.08 2.52
N LEU A 40 12.56 -10.29 2.22
CA LEU A 40 13.03 -11.50 2.88
C LEU A 40 14.49 -11.84 2.50
N VAL A 41 14.82 -11.78 1.21
CA VAL A 41 16.18 -12.05 0.70
C VAL A 41 17.18 -11.00 1.18
N LEU A 42 16.75 -9.75 1.34
CA LEU A 42 17.60 -8.65 1.80
C LEU A 42 17.61 -8.47 3.32
N GLU A 43 17.05 -9.42 4.08
CA GLU A 43 16.98 -9.43 5.54
C GLU A 43 16.33 -8.15 6.10
N GLY A 44 15.23 -7.71 5.49
CA GLY A 44 14.38 -6.64 5.98
C GLY A 44 13.81 -6.97 7.36
N LYS A 45 13.78 -5.99 8.27
CA LYS A 45 13.25 -6.14 9.62
C LYS A 45 11.72 -6.08 9.63
N ILE A 46 11.09 -7.02 8.93
CA ILE A 46 9.64 -7.09 8.83
C ILE A 46 9.09 -7.68 10.12
N ASN A 47 8.34 -6.88 10.87
CA ASN A 47 7.62 -7.35 12.05
C ASN A 47 6.14 -7.56 11.71
N ILE A 48 5.65 -8.76 11.97
CA ILE A 48 4.25 -9.15 11.83
C ILE A 48 3.75 -9.59 13.21
N ASN A 49 2.91 -8.79 13.83
CA ASN A 49 2.36 -9.09 15.14
C ASN A 49 0.83 -8.86 15.16
N PHE A 50 0.07 -9.87 15.54
CA PHE A 50 -1.39 -9.79 15.66
C PHE A 50 -1.81 -9.24 17.04
N SER A 51 -1.40 -8.01 17.34
CA SER A 51 -1.76 -7.34 18.58
C SER A 51 -3.17 -6.74 18.48
N LEU A 52 -4.10 -7.19 19.33
CA LEU A 52 -5.46 -6.66 19.39
C LEU A 52 -5.48 -5.14 19.55
N ARG A 53 -4.61 -4.59 20.40
CA ARG A 53 -4.49 -3.14 20.61
C ARG A 53 -4.15 -2.40 19.31
N GLN A 54 -3.20 -2.92 18.54
CA GLN A 54 -2.76 -2.28 17.30
C GLN A 54 -3.79 -2.45 16.17
N ILE A 55 -4.49 -3.58 16.15
CA ILE A 55 -5.63 -3.82 15.25
C ILE A 55 -6.75 -2.81 15.53
N LEU A 56 -7.18 -2.68 16.79
CA LEU A 56 -8.21 -1.71 17.19
C LEU A 56 -7.81 -0.28 16.85
N MET A 57 -6.55 0.09 17.13
CA MET A 57 -6.02 1.40 16.75
C MET A 57 -6.12 1.63 15.23
N SER A 58 -5.75 0.64 14.42
CA SER A 58 -5.87 0.73 12.97
C SER A 58 -7.31 0.90 12.51
N LEU A 59 -8.25 0.16 13.10
CA LEU A 59 -9.68 0.27 12.78
C LEU A 59 -10.23 1.66 13.13
N ILE A 60 -9.85 2.20 14.29
CA ILE A 60 -10.23 3.56 14.70
C ILE A 60 -9.66 4.61 13.74
N VAL A 61 -8.38 4.51 13.40
CA VAL A 61 -7.75 5.44 12.43
C VAL A 61 -8.43 5.32 11.06
N SER A 62 -8.72 4.10 10.61
CA SER A 62 -9.45 3.85 9.36
C SER A 62 -10.83 4.51 9.39
N LEU A 63 -11.60 4.33 10.46
CA LEU A 63 -12.90 4.98 10.61
C LEU A 63 -12.78 6.51 10.57
N MET A 64 -11.85 7.09 11.34
CA MET A 64 -11.68 8.54 11.42
C MET A 64 -11.26 9.16 10.10
N VAL A 65 -10.33 8.52 9.38
CA VAL A 65 -9.80 9.03 8.12
C VAL A 65 -10.75 8.77 6.97
N LEU A 66 -11.35 7.57 6.89
CA LEU A 66 -12.15 7.14 5.74
C LEU A 66 -13.61 7.60 5.83
N ALA A 67 -14.16 7.90 7.01
CA ALA A 67 -15.57 8.32 7.14
C ALA A 67 -15.93 9.57 6.30
N PRO A 68 -15.11 10.64 6.25
CA PRO A 68 -15.38 11.77 5.36
C PRO A 68 -15.40 11.38 3.89
N PHE A 69 -14.48 10.52 3.45
CA PHE A 69 -14.44 10.03 2.06
C PHE A 69 -15.63 9.13 1.76
N PHE A 70 -16.05 8.28 2.71
CA PHE A 70 -17.25 7.45 2.59
C PHE A 70 -18.49 8.31 2.37
N ALA A 71 -18.67 9.37 3.14
CA ALA A 71 -19.81 10.28 3.00
C ALA A 71 -19.83 11.00 1.64
N VAL A 72 -18.67 11.39 1.12
CA VAL A 72 -18.54 12.04 -0.19
C VAL A 72 -18.76 11.05 -1.33
N PHE A 73 -18.07 9.91 -1.31
CA PHE A 73 -18.10 8.94 -2.40
C PHE A 73 -19.44 8.23 -2.56
N LEU A 74 -20.18 8.05 -1.46
CA LEU A 74 -21.51 7.44 -1.50
C LEU A 74 -22.65 8.45 -1.52
N HIS A 75 -22.36 9.75 -1.66
CA HIS A 75 -23.42 10.74 -1.77
C HIS A 75 -24.28 10.46 -3.01
N GLY A 76 -25.51 10.00 -2.79
CA GLY A 76 -26.45 9.60 -3.85
C GLY A 76 -26.13 8.25 -4.51
N LYS A 77 -25.16 7.48 -4.03
CA LYS A 77 -24.79 6.14 -4.55
C LYS A 77 -25.02 5.05 -3.50
N LYS A 78 -25.26 3.82 -3.96
CA LYS A 78 -25.29 2.63 -3.08
C LYS A 78 -23.89 2.03 -3.00
N PHE A 79 -23.50 1.59 -1.81
CA PHE A 79 -22.27 0.83 -1.62
C PHE A 79 -22.38 -0.53 -2.32
N ALA A 80 -21.49 -0.80 -3.27
CA ALA A 80 -21.42 -2.10 -3.92
C ALA A 80 -20.54 -3.04 -3.09
N ALA A 81 -21.13 -4.09 -2.52
CA ALA A 81 -20.36 -5.06 -1.75
C ALA A 81 -19.37 -5.79 -2.65
N MET A 82 -18.11 -5.84 -2.22
CA MET A 82 -17.06 -6.57 -2.90
C MET A 82 -17.22 -8.09 -2.69
N GLY A 83 -17.02 -8.87 -3.75
CA GLY A 83 -16.99 -10.33 -3.65
C GLY A 83 -15.84 -10.82 -2.77
N ALA A 84 -16.05 -11.92 -2.04
CA ALA A 84 -15.06 -12.45 -1.10
C ALA A 84 -13.70 -12.75 -1.74
N GLY A 85 -13.68 -13.27 -2.97
CA GLY A 85 -12.44 -13.51 -3.72
C GLY A 85 -11.65 -12.23 -3.99
N THR A 86 -12.32 -11.16 -4.41
CA THR A 86 -11.70 -9.85 -4.63
C THR A 86 -11.19 -9.27 -3.32
N ALA A 87 -11.92 -9.41 -2.22
CA ALA A 87 -11.48 -8.94 -0.90
C ALA A 87 -10.22 -9.69 -0.42
N ILE A 88 -10.17 -11.01 -0.59
CA ILE A 88 -9.00 -11.82 -0.27
C ILE A 88 -7.80 -11.40 -1.13
N PHE A 89 -8.01 -11.19 -2.43
CA PHE A 89 -6.96 -10.72 -3.33
C PHE A 89 -6.44 -9.34 -2.92
N GLN A 90 -7.32 -8.38 -2.64
CA GLN A 90 -6.94 -7.04 -2.18
C GLN A 90 -6.18 -7.05 -0.86
N LEU A 91 -6.48 -8.00 0.03
CA LEU A 91 -5.76 -8.14 1.29
C LEU A 91 -4.38 -8.80 1.08
N LEU A 92 -4.34 -9.98 0.45
CA LEU A 92 -3.16 -10.85 0.41
C LEU A 92 -2.22 -10.60 -0.76
N CYS A 93 -2.73 -10.08 -1.87
CA CYS A 93 -1.95 -9.81 -3.08
C CYS A 93 -1.71 -8.31 -3.31
N VAL A 94 -2.42 -7.41 -2.65
CA VAL A 94 -2.22 -5.96 -2.83
C VAL A 94 -1.72 -5.34 -1.53
N SER A 95 -2.61 -5.18 -0.55
CA SER A 95 -2.36 -4.41 0.67
C SER A 95 -1.20 -4.97 1.48
N PHE A 96 -1.18 -6.27 1.76
CA PHE A 96 -0.14 -6.87 2.59
C PHE A 96 1.25 -6.84 1.92
N PRO A 97 1.43 -7.32 0.68
CA PRO A 97 2.72 -7.24 -0.02
C PRO A 97 3.26 -5.82 -0.12
N GLU A 98 2.41 -4.85 -0.44
CA GLU A 98 2.82 -3.45 -0.54
C GLU A 98 3.28 -2.89 0.80
N GLU A 99 2.55 -3.14 1.89
CA GLU A 99 2.97 -2.63 3.20
C GLU A 99 4.22 -3.35 3.74
N VAL A 100 4.42 -4.63 3.40
CA VAL A 100 5.67 -5.35 3.68
C VAL A 100 6.86 -4.67 2.97
N PHE A 101 6.71 -4.32 1.70
CA PHE A 101 7.79 -3.70 0.93
C PHE A 101 8.02 -2.24 1.30
N PHE A 102 6.98 -1.41 1.26
CA PHE A 102 7.12 0.02 1.46
C PHE A 102 7.37 0.36 2.93
N ARG A 103 6.70 -0.28 3.89
CA ARG A 103 6.88 0.02 5.32
C ARG A 103 7.94 -0.85 5.97
N GLY A 104 7.69 -2.16 5.94
CA GLY A 104 8.54 -3.15 6.58
C GLY A 104 9.98 -3.16 6.06
N PHE A 105 10.17 -2.78 4.79
CA PHE A 105 11.50 -2.76 4.17
C PHE A 105 12.00 -1.35 3.83
N LEU A 106 11.34 -0.57 2.96
CA LEU A 106 11.85 0.75 2.56
C LEU A 106 11.88 1.73 3.74
N GLN A 107 10.74 1.97 4.41
CA GLN A 107 10.65 2.96 5.49
C GLN A 107 11.59 2.62 6.64
N GLU A 108 11.72 1.33 6.96
CA GLU A 108 12.67 0.82 7.94
C GLU A 108 14.13 1.04 7.51
N ALA A 109 14.48 0.74 6.25
CA ALA A 109 15.82 0.98 5.70
C ALA A 109 16.23 2.46 5.76
N PHE A 110 15.26 3.37 5.72
CA PHE A 110 15.46 4.81 5.84
C PHE A 110 15.40 5.35 7.27
N GLY A 111 15.09 4.51 8.25
CA GLY A 111 15.20 4.80 9.68
C GLY A 111 13.88 5.13 10.39
N ASN A 112 12.73 4.75 9.81
CA ASN A 112 11.40 4.79 10.43
C ASN A 112 11.09 6.07 11.24
N ASN A 113 11.15 7.22 10.59
CA ASN A 113 10.89 8.55 11.15
C ASN A 113 10.04 9.38 10.17
N ILE A 114 9.65 10.60 10.53
CA ILE A 114 8.78 11.45 9.69
C ILE A 114 9.35 11.66 8.29
N SER A 115 10.67 11.88 8.17
CA SER A 115 11.31 12.07 6.86
C SER A 115 11.21 10.80 6.00
N SER A 116 11.40 9.61 6.60
CA SER A 116 11.21 8.36 5.86
C SER A 116 9.75 8.09 5.52
N VAL A 117 8.79 8.47 6.37
CA VAL A 117 7.35 8.39 6.05
C VAL A 117 7.03 9.21 4.80
N VAL A 118 7.43 10.47 4.76
CA VAL A 118 7.16 11.36 3.61
C VAL A 118 7.84 10.84 2.35
N MET A 119 9.13 10.49 2.45
CA MET A 119 9.88 10.00 1.30
C MET A 119 9.31 8.68 0.76
N VAL A 120 9.03 7.70 1.61
CA VAL A 120 8.44 6.43 1.15
C VAL A 120 7.03 6.64 0.61
N SER A 121 6.27 7.61 1.13
CA SER A 121 4.97 7.95 0.56
C SER A 121 5.09 8.54 -0.85
N LEU A 122 6.13 9.33 -1.12
CA LEU A 122 6.45 9.79 -2.49
C LEU A 122 6.85 8.63 -3.40
N LEU A 123 7.66 7.68 -2.90
CA LEU A 123 8.03 6.47 -3.65
C LEU A 123 6.80 5.58 -3.94
N PHE A 124 5.91 5.45 -2.96
CA PHE A 124 4.66 4.71 -3.12
C PHE A 124 3.80 5.32 -4.24
N ALA A 125 3.58 6.64 -4.22
CA ALA A 125 2.87 7.33 -5.28
C ALA A 125 3.59 7.23 -6.63
N GLY A 126 4.93 7.27 -6.63
CA GLY A 126 5.77 7.08 -7.81
C GLY A 126 5.57 5.72 -8.48
N ALA A 127 5.42 4.64 -7.69
CA ALA A 127 5.12 3.31 -8.19
C ALA A 127 3.71 3.20 -8.81
N HIS A 128 2.80 4.10 -8.48
CA HIS A 128 1.43 4.15 -9.00
C HIS A 128 1.27 5.07 -10.23
N LEU A 129 2.27 5.87 -10.60
CA LEU A 129 2.22 6.75 -11.77
C LEU A 129 1.86 6.06 -13.11
N PRO A 130 2.16 4.76 -13.34
CA PRO A 130 1.65 4.05 -14.51
C PRO A 130 0.13 4.12 -14.66
N GLY A 131 -0.63 4.19 -13.56
CA GLY A 131 -2.09 4.42 -13.60
C GLY A 131 -2.46 5.71 -14.32
N LEU A 132 -1.75 6.80 -14.01
CA LEU A 132 -1.92 8.08 -14.69
C LEU A 132 -1.46 8.00 -16.15
N PHE A 133 -0.27 7.47 -16.40
CA PHE A 133 0.35 7.54 -17.73
C PHE A 133 -0.26 6.61 -18.78
N PHE A 134 -0.75 5.43 -18.37
CA PHE A 134 -1.26 4.42 -19.30
C PHE A 134 -2.79 4.28 -19.27
N TYR A 135 -3.44 4.68 -18.17
CA TYR A 135 -4.89 4.54 -18.01
C TYR A 135 -5.63 5.87 -17.77
N GLY A 136 -4.90 6.99 -17.69
CA GLY A 136 -5.51 8.31 -17.43
C GLY A 136 -6.07 8.47 -16.01
N ASP A 137 -5.67 7.61 -15.07
CA ASP A 137 -6.12 7.69 -13.69
C ASP A 137 -5.47 8.87 -12.96
N VAL A 138 -6.19 10.00 -12.95
CA VAL A 138 -5.77 11.24 -12.26
C VAL A 138 -5.70 11.09 -10.74
N TYR A 139 -6.27 10.03 -10.17
CA TYR A 139 -6.23 9.77 -8.73
C TYR A 139 -4.98 8.97 -8.32
N ALA A 140 -4.28 8.33 -9.25
CA ALA A 140 -3.09 7.53 -8.95
C ALA A 140 -2.00 8.30 -8.16
N PRO A 141 -1.67 9.57 -8.46
CA PRO A 141 -0.73 10.34 -7.64
C PRO A 141 -1.24 10.66 -6.23
N LEU A 142 -2.56 10.67 -6.01
CA LEU A 142 -3.16 10.96 -4.71
C LEU A 142 -2.97 9.83 -3.70
N THR A 143 -2.53 8.65 -4.14
CA THR A 143 -2.08 7.55 -3.26
C THR A 143 -1.00 7.97 -2.27
N PHE A 144 -0.30 9.09 -2.52
CA PHE A 144 0.56 9.76 -1.54
C PHE A 144 -0.14 10.01 -0.20
N ILE A 145 -1.40 10.47 -0.21
CA ILE A 145 -2.14 10.87 1.00
C ILE A 145 -2.45 9.68 1.93
N PRO A 146 -3.12 8.60 1.49
CA PRO A 146 -3.30 7.42 2.32
C PRO A 146 -1.95 6.79 2.71
N SER A 147 -0.93 6.89 1.85
CA SER A 147 0.42 6.39 2.14
C SER A 147 1.09 7.09 3.33
N LEU A 148 0.81 8.37 3.56
CA LEU A 148 1.24 9.06 4.79
C LEU A 148 0.61 8.43 6.04
N VAL A 149 -0.68 8.09 6.00
CA VAL A 149 -1.38 7.46 7.14
C VAL A 149 -0.79 6.10 7.43
N MET A 150 -0.57 5.29 6.38
CA MET A 150 0.09 3.99 6.48
C MET A 150 1.51 4.11 7.06
N GLY A 151 2.29 5.08 6.57
CA GLY A 151 3.63 5.34 7.09
C GLY A 151 3.64 5.74 8.56
N ILE A 152 2.70 6.59 9.00
CA ILE A 152 2.57 6.98 10.41
C ILE A 152 2.14 5.77 11.27
N LEU A 153 1.18 4.97 10.82
CA LEU A 153 0.76 3.75 11.53
C LEU A 153 1.93 2.80 11.73
N TYR A 154 2.73 2.56 10.68
CA TYR A 154 3.94 1.76 10.80
C TYR A 154 4.97 2.42 11.73
N MET A 155 5.23 3.72 11.62
CA MET A 155 6.19 4.40 12.49
C MET A 155 5.82 4.29 13.98
N ARG A 156 4.53 4.33 14.30
CA ARG A 156 4.04 4.21 15.69
C ARG A 156 4.07 2.78 16.23
N THR A 157 4.03 1.78 15.36
CA THR A 157 3.84 0.38 15.78
C THR A 157 5.00 -0.54 15.45
N SER A 158 5.86 -0.13 14.52
CA SER A 158 6.88 -0.95 13.86
C SER A 158 6.33 -2.33 13.51
N ASN A 159 5.13 -2.37 12.94
CA ASN A 159 4.39 -3.58 12.59
C ASN A 159 3.63 -3.34 11.28
N VAL A 160 3.66 -4.31 10.37
CA VAL A 160 3.00 -4.17 9.06
C VAL A 160 1.48 -4.42 9.12
N ILE A 161 0.96 -5.06 10.17
CA ILE A 161 -0.47 -5.37 10.28
C ILE A 161 -1.34 -4.11 10.32
N PRO A 162 -1.07 -3.09 11.17
CA PRO A 162 -1.87 -1.86 11.19
C PRO A 162 -1.96 -1.14 9.84
N PRO A 163 -0.85 -0.79 9.15
CA PRO A 163 -0.98 -0.14 7.84
C PRO A 163 -1.66 -1.05 6.81
N THR A 164 -1.49 -2.38 6.86
CA THR A 164 -2.19 -3.33 5.97
C THR A 164 -3.70 -3.24 6.12
N ILE A 165 -4.20 -3.16 7.37
CA ILE A 165 -5.64 -3.03 7.64
C ILE A 165 -6.18 -1.71 7.06
N PHE A 166 -5.48 -0.60 7.31
CA PHE A 166 -5.88 0.69 6.76
C PHE A 166 -5.86 0.71 5.22
N HIS A 167 -4.81 0.17 4.61
CA HIS A 167 -4.68 0.04 3.17
C HIS A 167 -5.85 -0.75 2.59
N PHE A 168 -6.09 -1.95 3.11
CA PHE A 168 -7.17 -2.82 2.65
C PHE A 168 -8.54 -2.13 2.73
N LEU A 169 -8.85 -1.48 3.86
CA LEU A 169 -10.11 -0.76 4.02
C LEU A 169 -10.23 0.45 3.08
N SER A 170 -9.10 1.11 2.77
CA SER A 170 -9.06 2.19 1.78
C SER A 170 -9.37 1.67 0.38
N ASN A 171 -8.80 0.53 -0.01
CA ASN A 171 -9.08 -0.10 -1.31
C ASN A 171 -10.53 -0.59 -1.40
N VAL A 172 -11.06 -1.20 -0.33
CA VAL A 172 -12.47 -1.60 -0.27
C VAL A 172 -13.38 -0.40 -0.48
N LEU A 173 -13.12 0.73 0.19
CA LEU A 173 -13.92 1.94 0.02
C LEU A 173 -13.85 2.48 -1.40
N TYR A 174 -12.64 2.62 -1.96
CA TYR A 174 -12.43 3.13 -3.30
C TYR A 174 -13.14 2.26 -4.35
N LEU A 175 -12.90 0.94 -4.34
CA LEU A 175 -13.47 -0.01 -5.30
C LEU A 175 -14.99 -0.13 -5.17
N ALA A 176 -15.56 0.00 -3.96
CA ALA A 176 -16.99 -0.02 -3.77
C ALA A 176 -17.70 1.29 -4.18
N SER A 177 -16.94 2.34 -4.52
CA SER A 177 -17.45 3.65 -4.93
C SER A 177 -17.35 3.96 -6.43
N MET A 178 -16.59 3.13 -7.15
CA MET A 178 -16.51 3.11 -8.62
C MET A 178 -17.80 2.54 -9.19
#